data_AF-A0A2Z5QZA8-F1
#
_entry.id   AF-A0A2Z5QZA8-F1
#
_cell.length_a   1.000
_cell.length_b   1.000
_cell.length_c   1.000
_cell.angle_alpha   90.00
_cell.angle_beta   90.00
_cell.angle_gamma   90.00
#
_symmetry.space_group_name_H-M   'P 1'
#
loop_
_entity.id
_entity.type
_entity.pdbx_description
1 polymer ?
#
loop_
_entity_poly.entity_id
_entity_poly.type
_entity_poly.pdbx_seq_one_letter_code
_entity_poly.pdbx_strand_id
1 'polypeptide(L)' 'MLTGCEEGTILNVRNPQMSDTATVKILVGGQLSLFTEHELVTQEQAFECAVQYFKTGRISHVGLPYTWERL' A
#
# COMPACT_ATOMS: atom_id res chain seq x y z
N MET A 1 -3.97 4.20 0.75
CA MET A 1 -3.53 2.93 1.35
C MET A 1 -3.76 1.81 0.36
N LEU A 2 -2.77 0.94 0.18
CA LEU A 2 -2.91 -0.28 -0.61
C LEU A 2 -2.71 -1.49 0.30
N THR A 3 -3.65 -2.43 0.25
CA THR A 3 -3.64 -3.67 1.01
C THR A 3 -3.69 -4.84 0.05
N GLY A 4 -2.91 -5.86 0.33
CA GLY A 4 -2.84 -7.11 -0.43
C GLY A 4 -2.98 -8.31 0.49
N CYS A 5 -3.29 -9.46 -0.10
CA CYS A 5 -3.32 -10.74 0.59
C CYS A 5 -2.53 -11.76 -0.22
N GLU A 6 -1.55 -12.40 0.42
CA GLU A 6 -0.77 -13.48 -0.17
C GLU A 6 -0.67 -14.62 0.83
N GLU A 7 -1.01 -15.84 0.39
CA GLU A 7 -0.99 -17.05 1.23
C GLU A 7 -1.74 -16.89 2.57
N GLY A 8 -2.83 -16.11 2.60
CA GLY A 8 -3.61 -15.84 3.80
C GLY A 8 -2.99 -14.81 4.75
N THR A 9 -1.85 -14.23 4.40
CA THR A 9 -1.24 -13.12 5.14
C THR A 9 -1.67 -11.79 4.52
N ILE A 10 -2.19 -10.89 5.37
CA ILE A 10 -2.56 -9.53 4.95
C ILE A 10 -1.32 -8.63 5.05
N LEU A 11 -1.06 -7.89 3.98
CA LEU A 11 0.09 -7.01 3.83
C LEU A 11 -0.39 -5.61 3.44
N ASN A 12 0.25 -4.58 3.99
CA ASN A 12 0.06 -3.19 3.57
C ASN A 12 1.30 -2.65 2.89
N VAL A 13 1.10 -1.82 1.88
CA VAL A 13 2.21 -1.06 1.31
C VAL A 13 2.59 0.10 2.22
N ARG A 14 3.90 0.25 2.43
CA ARG A 14 4.53 1.37 3.10
C ARG A 14 5.48 2.10 2.16
N ASN A 15 5.43 3.42 2.17
CA ASN A 15 6.39 4.27 1.49
C ASN A 15 7.49 4.70 2.48
N PRO A 16 8.68 4.07 2.45
CA PRO A 16 9.76 4.36 3.39
C PRO A 16 10.38 5.75 3.20
N GLN A 17 10.06 6.44 2.09
CA GLN A 17 10.57 7.79 1.80
C GLN A 17 9.75 8.89 2.48
N MET A 18 8.58 8.56 3.02
CA MET A 18 7.66 9.52 3.65
C MET A 18 7.75 9.41 5.18
N SER A 19 7.61 10.53 5.88
CA SER A 19 7.66 10.54 7.34
C SER A 19 6.29 10.26 7.98
N ASP A 20 6.31 9.77 9.22
CA ASP A 20 5.12 9.50 10.03
C ASP A 20 4.46 10.77 10.60
N THR A 21 5.03 11.95 10.34
CA THR A 21 4.65 13.17 11.06
C THR A 21 3.38 13.83 10.54
N ALA A 22 3.00 13.58 9.29
CA ALA A 22 1.79 14.12 8.68
C ALA A 22 0.68 13.06 8.61
N THR A 23 -0.52 13.43 9.07
CA THR A 23 -1.72 12.59 8.97
C THR A 23 -2.71 13.17 7.99
N VAL A 24 -3.28 12.30 7.15
CA VAL A 24 -4.27 12.62 6.13
C VAL A 24 -5.59 11.96 6.51
N LYS A 25 -6.69 12.72 6.43
CA LYS A 25 -8.05 12.20 6.61
C LYS A 25 -8.60 11.73 5.27
N ILE A 26 -8.96 10.45 5.18
CA ILE A 26 -9.51 9.83 3.96
C ILE A 26 -10.85 9.19 4.30
N LEU A 27 -11.84 9.40 3.44
CA LEU A 27 -13.13 8.72 3.51
C LEU A 27 -13.01 7.35 2.83
N VAL A 28 -13.11 6.27 3.60
CA VAL A 28 -13.01 4.88 3.11
C VAL A 28 -14.27 4.13 3.52
N GLY A 29 -14.99 3.57 2.56
CA GLY A 29 -16.22 2.79 2.85
C GLY A 29 -17.30 3.59 3.59
N GLY A 30 -17.35 4.91 3.43
CA GLY A 30 -18.28 5.79 4.14
C GLY A 30 -17.84 6.22 5.54
N GLN A 31 -16.69 5.74 6.03
CA GLN A 31 -16.10 6.15 7.30
C GLN A 31 -14.86 7.02 7.08
N LEU A 32 -14.75 8.12 7.84
CA LEU A 32 -13.56 8.96 7.82
C LEU A 32 -12.47 8.33 8.69
N SER A 33 -11.34 7.99 8.09
CA SER A 33 -10.19 7.36 8.75
C SER A 33 -8.95 8.23 8.62
N LEU A 34 -8.06 8.12 9.61
CA LEU A 34 -6.76 8.80 9.63
C LEU A 34 -5.68 7.82 9.16
N PHE A 35 -4.84 8.29 8.25
CA PHE A 35 -3.66 7.58 7.75
C PHE A 35 -2.44 8.47 7.87
N THR A 36 -1.28 7.89 8.10
CA THR A 36 0.01 8.59 7.96
C THR A 36 0.44 8.60 6.50
N GLU A 37 1.21 9.60 6.08
CA GLU A 37 1.67 9.69 4.68
C GLU A 37 2.47 8.47 4.21
N HIS A 38 3.19 7.79 5.11
CA HIS A 38 3.90 6.55 4.79
C HIS A 38 2.97 5.36 4.48
N GLU A 39 1.68 5.41 4.84
CA GLU A 39 0.68 4.37 4.51
C GLU A 39 0.00 4.64 3.17
N LEU A 40 0.36 5.76 2.52
CA LEU A 40 -0.23 6.19 1.27
C LEU A 40 0.74 5.96 0.12
N VAL A 41 0.15 5.58 -1.01
CA VAL A 41 0.82 5.40 -2.29
C VAL A 41 0.09 6.25 -3.32
N THR A 42 0.80 6.64 -4.37
CA THR A 42 0.17 7.32 -5.49
C THR A 42 -0.72 6.36 -6.27
N GLN A 43 -1.59 6.92 -7.12
CA GLN A 43 -2.45 6.11 -7.98
C GLN A 43 -1.63 5.27 -8.96
N GLU A 44 -0.53 5.81 -9.49
CA GLU A 44 0.39 5.12 -10.40
C GLU A 44 1.03 3.91 -9.71
N GLN A 45 1.54 4.10 -8.49
CA GLN A 45 2.13 3.02 -7.69
C GLN A 45 1.11 1.91 -7.39
N ALA A 46 -0.13 2.28 -7.07
CA ALA A 46 -1.20 1.32 -6.85
C ALA A 46 -1.53 0.52 -8.13
N PHE A 47 -1.54 1.19 -9.27
CA PHE A 47 -1.78 0.55 -10.57
C PHE A 47 -0.64 -0.42 -10.94
N GLU A 48 0.62 -0.01 -10.75
CA GLU A 48 1.78 -0.87 -10.98
C GLU A 48 1.76 -2.12 -10.11
N CYS A 49 1.43 -2.00 -8.82
CA CYS A 49 1.23 -3.15 -7.94
C CYS A 49 0.20 -4.13 -8.50
N ALA A 50 -0.97 -3.63 -8.89
CA ALA A 50 -2.05 -4.45 -9.41
C ALA A 50 -1.62 -5.19 -10.69
N VAL A 51 -0.99 -4.48 -11.62
CA VAL A 51 -0.50 -5.07 -12.88
C VAL A 51 0.53 -6.17 -12.63
N GLN A 52 1.47 -5.97 -11.70
CA GLN A 52 2.45 -7.01 -11.36
C GLN A 52 1.78 -8.24 -10.78
N TYR A 53 0.85 -8.06 -9.83
CA TYR A 53 0.10 -9.17 -9.26
C TYR A 53 -0.68 -9.95 -10.32
N PHE A 54 -1.36 -9.26 -11.25
CA PHE A 54 -2.08 -9.92 -12.34
C PHE A 54 -1.17 -10.72 -13.28
N LYS A 55 0.10 -10.33 -13.43
CA LYS A 55 1.07 -11.03 -14.27
C LYS A 55 1.67 -12.25 -13.59
N THR A 56 1.98 -12.16 -12.29
CA THR A 56 2.78 -13.16 -11.58
C THR A 56 1.96 -14.03 -10.63
N GLY A 57 0.74 -13.59 -10.28
CA GLY A 57 -0.06 -14.16 -9.21
C GLY A 57 0.52 -13.92 -7.80
N ARG A 58 1.50 -13.02 -7.67
CA ARG A 58 2.24 -12.77 -6.42
C ARG A 58 2.41 -11.30 -6.13
N ILE A 59 2.44 -10.96 -4.85
CA ILE A 59 2.82 -9.63 -4.39
C ILE A 59 4.31 -9.41 -4.69
N SER A 60 4.61 -8.37 -5.47
CA SER A 60 6.00 -8.07 -5.82
C SER A 60 6.68 -7.26 -4.71
N HIS A 61 7.87 -7.72 -4.31
CA HIS A 61 8.74 -7.06 -3.33
C HIS A 61 10.00 -6.45 -3.95
N VAL A 62 10.23 -6.65 -5.26
CA VAL A 62 11.52 -6.36 -5.91
C VAL A 62 11.41 -5.13 -6.80
N GLY A 63 12.34 -4.18 -6.62
CA GLY A 63 12.51 -3.04 -7.52
C GLY A 63 11.46 -1.94 -7.38
N LEU A 64 10.68 -1.93 -6.29
CA LEU A 64 9.62 -0.96 -6.04
C LEU A 64 10.09 0.10 -5.03
N PRO A 65 9.64 1.36 -5.17
CA PRO A 65 9.97 2.43 -4.22
C PRO A 65 9.22 2.32 -2.88
N TYR A 66 8.58 1.17 -2.60
CA TYR A 66 7.75 0.91 -1.44
C TYR A 66 7.92 -0.54 -0.95
N THR A 67 7.64 -0.77 0.32
CA THR A 67 7.76 -2.07 0.99
C THR A 67 6.40 -2.62 1.36
N TRP A 68 6.26 -3.94 1.41
CA TRP A 68 5.07 -4.60 1.94
C TRP A 68 5.34 -5.03 3.37
N GLU A 69 4.49 -4.62 4.30
CA GLU A 69 4.60 -4.95 5.71
C GLU A 69 3.38 -5.72 6.18
N ARG A 70 3.61 -6.68 7.07
CA ARG A 70 2.56 -7.50 7.64
C ARG A 70 1.71 -6.68 8.60
N LEU A 71 0.39 -6.83 8.45
CA LEU A 71 -0.61 -6.35 9.40
C LEU A 71 -0.70 -7.24 10.65
#